data_AF-H0XQT6-F1
#
_entry.id   AF-H0XQT6-F1
#
_cell.length_a   1.000
_cell.length_b   1.000
_cell.length_c   1.000
_cell.angle_alpha   90.00
_cell.angle_beta   90.00
_cell.angle_gamma   90.00
#
_symmetry.space_group_name_H-M   'P 1'
#
loop_
_entity.id
_entity.type
_entity.pdbx_description
1 polymer ?
#
loop_
_entity_poly.entity_id
_entity_poly.type
_entity_poly.pdbx_seq_one_letter_code
_entity_poly.pdbx_strand_id
1 'polypeptide(L)'
;SGSSGDIVMTQTPLSLPVTPGEPVSISCRSSQSLLDSDGKTYLNWYLQKPGHSPQLLIYKVSNRDSGVPDRFSGSGSGTDFTLKISRVQA
;
A
#
# COMPACT_ATOMS: atom_id res chain seq x y z
N SER A 1 5.37 30.36 -5.13
CA SER A 1 6.57 29.57 -4.79
C SER A 1 6.13 28.15 -4.47
N GLY A 2 6.21 27.24 -5.44
CA GLY A 2 5.96 25.82 -5.19
C GLY A 2 7.30 25.10 -5.19
N SER A 3 7.81 24.76 -4.00
CA SER A 3 8.91 23.81 -3.90
C SER A 3 8.29 22.42 -4.07
N SER A 4 8.33 21.85 -5.27
CA SER A 4 8.00 20.44 -5.46
C SER A 4 9.20 19.64 -4.95
N GLY A 5 9.22 19.34 -3.66
CA GLY A 5 10.17 18.37 -3.13
C GLY A 5 9.78 16.98 -3.62
N ASP A 6 10.74 16.20 -4.11
CA ASP A 6 10.49 14.82 -4.50
C ASP A 6 9.94 14.02 -3.30
N ILE A 7 8.78 13.37 -3.50
CA ILE A 7 8.22 12.46 -2.50
C ILE A 7 8.89 11.10 -2.67
N VAL A 8 9.83 10.81 -1.76
CA VAL A 8 10.43 9.47 -1.65
C VAL A 8 9.49 8.54 -0.89
N MET A 9 9.26 7.36 -1.44
CA MET A 9 8.48 6.27 -0.84
C MET A 9 9.40 5.11 -0.47
N THR A 10 9.28 4.60 0.76
CA THR A 10 10.08 3.47 1.26
C THR A 10 9.16 2.38 1.78
N GLN A 11 9.51 1.11 1.55
CA GLN A 11 8.69 -0.04 1.98
C GLN A 11 9.51 -1.02 2.82
N THR A 12 8.84 -1.64 3.79
CA THR A 12 9.44 -2.63 4.69
C THR A 12 8.44 -3.75 4.97
N PRO A 13 8.86 -5.03 4.96
CA PRO A 13 10.18 -5.53 4.58
C PRO A 13 10.41 -5.55 3.06
N LEU A 14 11.66 -5.63 2.62
CA LEU A 14 12.01 -5.79 1.20
C LEU A 14 11.59 -7.16 0.66
N SER A 15 11.70 -8.20 1.48
CA SER A 15 11.24 -9.55 1.20
C SER A 15 10.96 -10.25 2.52
N LEU A 16 9.94 -11.10 2.53
CA LEU A 16 9.56 -11.89 3.70
C LEU A 16 9.05 -13.24 3.21
N PRO A 17 9.68 -14.37 3.59
CA PRO A 17 9.06 -15.68 3.40
C PRO A 17 7.84 -15.79 4.33
N VAL A 18 6.73 -16.28 3.79
CA VAL A 18 5.47 -16.41 4.54
C VAL A 18 4.87 -17.79 4.28
N THR A 19 4.35 -18.43 5.33
CA THR A 19 3.64 -19.69 5.19
C THR A 19 2.22 -19.42 4.67
N PRO A 20 1.69 -20.20 3.71
CA PRO A 20 0.30 -20.07 3.29
C PRO A 20 -0.65 -20.16 4.50
N GLY A 21 -1.57 -19.20 4.62
CA GLY A 21 -2.46 -19.08 5.76
C GLY A 21 -2.05 -18.01 6.77
N GLU A 22 -0.76 -17.66 6.85
CA GLU A 22 -0.29 -16.66 7.80
C GLU A 22 -0.63 -15.23 7.35
N PRO A 23 -0.87 -14.31 8.31
CA PRO A 23 -1.01 -12.90 8.00
C PRO A 23 0.34 -12.25 7.75
N VAL A 24 0.37 -11.23 6.89
CA VAL A 24 1.55 -10.37 6.70
C VAL A 24 1.13 -8.90 6.66
N SER A 25 2.04 -8.04 7.12
CA SER A 25 1.93 -6.59 7.01
C SER A 25 3.14 -6.05 6.25
N ILE A 26 2.88 -5.13 5.33
CA ILE A 26 3.90 -4.37 4.60
C ILE A 26 3.70 -2.92 4.96
N SER A 27 4.72 -2.28 5.51
CA SER A 27 4.73 -0.86 5.82
C SER A 27 5.24 -0.06 4.64
N CYS A 28 4.69 1.14 4.47
CA CYS A 28 5.15 2.13 3.52
C CYS A 28 5.27 3.49 4.22
N ARG A 29 6.45 4.12 4.12
CA ARG A 29 6.69 5.47 4.64
C ARG A 29 7.00 6.43 3.50
N SER A 30 6.28 7.54 3.45
CA SER A 30 6.59 8.68 2.59
C SER A 30 7.48 9.68 3.33
N SER A 31 8.36 10.35 2.60
CA SER A 31 9.24 11.41 3.15
C SER A 31 8.48 12.65 3.66
N GLN A 32 7.25 12.86 3.17
CA GLN A 32 6.39 13.99 3.50
C GLN A 32 4.93 13.53 3.54
N SER A 33 4.05 14.35 4.14
CA SER A 33 2.62 14.06 4.18
C SER A 33 2.06 13.93 2.77
N LEU A 34 1.22 12.91 2.55
CA LEU A 34 0.51 12.69 1.28
C LEU A 34 -0.90 13.29 1.28
N LEU A 35 -1.24 14.08 2.31
CA LEU A 35 -2.52 14.78 2.38
C LEU A 35 -2.51 15.90 1.34
N ASP A 36 -3.37 15.78 0.34
CA ASP A 36 -3.59 16.80 -0.68
C ASP A 36 -4.47 17.94 -0.13
N SER A 37 -4.45 19.06 -0.82
CA SER A 37 -5.29 20.24 -0.62
C SER A 37 -6.80 19.94 -0.63
N ASP A 38 -7.23 18.87 -1.32
CA ASP A 38 -8.64 18.44 -1.34
C ASP A 38 -9.04 17.59 -0.12
N GLY A 39 -8.13 17.44 0.85
CA GLY A 39 -8.33 16.66 2.07
C GLY A 39 -8.22 15.14 1.88
N LYS A 40 -7.80 14.67 0.70
CA LYS A 40 -7.61 13.24 0.43
C LYS A 40 -6.14 12.85 0.41
N THR A 41 -5.88 11.58 0.67
CA THR A 41 -4.55 10.99 0.58
C THR A 41 -4.49 10.03 -0.59
N TYR A 42 -3.60 10.29 -1.55
CA TYR A 42 -3.48 9.52 -2.80
C TYR A 42 -2.39 8.44 -2.72
N LEU A 43 -2.55 7.51 -1.77
CA LEU A 43 -1.71 6.32 -1.66
C LEU A 43 -2.46 5.07 -2.16
N ASN A 44 -1.84 4.36 -3.10
CA ASN A 44 -2.39 3.15 -3.70
C ASN A 44 -1.43 1.97 -3.52
N TRP A 45 -1.97 0.78 -3.34
CA TRP A 45 -1.24 -0.48 -3.23
C TRP A 45 -1.46 -1.33 -4.48
N TYR A 46 -0.38 -1.84 -5.05
CA TYR A 46 -0.42 -2.71 -6.23
C TYR A 46 0.21 -4.06 -5.92
N LEU A 47 -0.33 -5.11 -6.53
CA LEU A 47 0.25 -6.44 -6.57
C LEU A 47 0.80 -6.71 -7.96
N GLN A 48 2.07 -7.09 -8.03
CA GLN A 48 2.67 -7.58 -9.27
C GLN A 48 3.08 -9.03 -9.09
N LYS A 49 2.40 -9.93 -9.83
CA LYS A 49 2.83 -11.33 -9.94
C LYS A 49 3.93 -11.43 -11.00
N PRO A 50 4.87 -12.39 -10.87
CA PRO A 50 5.86 -12.63 -11.92
C PRO A 50 5.18 -12.80 -13.30
N GLY A 51 5.68 -12.09 -14.30
CA GLY A 51 5.15 -12.13 -15.67
C GLY A 51 3.81 -11.43 -15.91
N HIS A 52 3.24 -10.74 -14.91
CA HIS A 52 1.97 -10.02 -15.04
C HIS A 52 2.15 -8.50 -14.86
N SER A 53 1.21 -7.72 -15.39
CA SER A 53 1.15 -6.28 -15.11
C SER A 53 0.73 -6.02 -13.65
N PRO A 54 1.13 -4.88 -13.05
CA PRO A 54 0.65 -4.47 -11.74
C PRO A 54 -0.89 -4.40 -11.70
N GLN A 55 -1.48 -5.01 -10.67
CA GLN A 55 -2.92 -4.96 -10.38
C GLN A 55 -3.16 -4.07 -9.16
N LEU A 56 -4.12 -3.14 -9.26
CA LEU A 56 -4.53 -2.31 -8.13
C LEU A 56 -5.23 -3.17 -7.07
N LEU A 57 -4.83 -3.02 -5.80
CA LEU A 57 -5.46 -3.68 -4.65
C LEU A 57 -6.30 -2.71 -3.83
N ILE A 58 -5.65 -1.64 -3.37
CA ILE A 58 -6.23 -0.64 -2.48
C ILE A 58 -5.91 0.73 -3.06
N TYR A 59 -6.89 1.64 -3.11
CA TYR A 59 -6.71 3.02 -3.50
C TYR A 59 -7.13 3.98 -2.39
N LYS A 60 -6.58 5.20 -2.41
CA LYS A 60 -6.85 6.23 -1.40
C LYS A 60 -6.75 5.67 0.03
N VAL A 61 -5.60 5.07 0.34
CA VAL A 61 -5.22 4.47 1.63
C VAL A 61 -5.94 3.17 1.99
N SER A 62 -7.27 3.14 1.98
CA SER A 62 -8.06 2.04 2.56
C SER A 62 -9.19 1.52 1.69
N ASN A 63 -9.51 2.16 0.55
CA ASN A 63 -10.59 1.70 -0.31
C ASN A 63 -10.13 0.52 -1.16
N ARG A 64 -10.84 -0.60 -1.07
CA ARG A 64 -10.53 -1.80 -1.84
C ARG A 64 -11.04 -1.66 -3.29
N ASP A 65 -10.22 -2.02 -4.26
CA ASP A 65 -10.64 -2.03 -5.67
C ASP A 65 -11.63 -3.19 -5.94
N SER A 66 -12.45 -3.06 -6.98
CA SER A 66 -13.49 -4.03 -7.30
C SER A 66 -12.90 -5.41 -7.58
N GLY A 67 -13.48 -6.46 -6.98
CA GLY A 67 -13.02 -7.84 -7.15
C GLY A 67 -11.76 -8.21 -6.34
N VAL A 68 -11.15 -7.26 -5.61
CA VAL A 68 -10.05 -7.58 -4.70
C VAL A 68 -10.60 -8.30 -3.46
N PRO A 69 -10.01 -9.43 -3.04
CA PRO A 69 -10.50 -10.20 -1.89
C PRO A 69 -10.38 -9.46 -0.54
N ASP A 70 -11.28 -9.79 0.39
CA ASP A 70 -11.37 -9.12 1.71
C ASP A 70 -10.14 -9.29 2.61
N ARG A 71 -9.26 -10.24 2.29
CA ARG A 71 -7.99 -10.42 3.01
C ARG A 71 -7.05 -9.23 2.90
N PHE A 72 -7.22 -8.37 1.89
CA PHE A 72 -6.41 -7.17 1.71
C PHE A 72 -7.06 -5.97 2.39
N SER A 73 -6.30 -5.26 3.22
CA SER A 73 -6.74 -4.03 3.86
C SER A 73 -5.59 -3.03 3.96
N GLY A 74 -5.85 -1.77 3.61
CA GLY A 74 -4.91 -0.68 3.79
C GLY A 74 -5.31 0.23 4.95
N SER A 75 -4.32 0.82 5.62
CA SER A 75 -4.49 1.76 6.73
C SER A 75 -3.32 2.75 6.77
N GLY A 76 -3.50 3.88 7.46
CA GLY A 76 -2.44 4.86 7.68
C GLY A 76 -2.88 6.29 7.45
N SER A 77 -1.99 7.22 7.74
CA SER A 77 -2.21 8.66 7.56
C SER A 77 -0.89 9.42 7.64
N GLY A 78 -0.86 10.65 7.10
CA GLY A 78 0.34 11.48 7.11
C GLY A 78 1.45 10.85 6.28
N THR A 79 2.43 10.25 6.97
CA THR A 79 3.62 9.65 6.37
C THR A 79 3.69 8.15 6.45
N ASP A 80 2.86 7.50 7.27
CA ASP A 80 3.03 6.09 7.63
C ASP A 80 1.76 5.30 7.26
N PHE A 81 1.97 4.26 6.45
CA PHE A 81 0.93 3.46 5.85
C PHE A 81 1.25 1.98 5.95
N THR A 82 0.21 1.14 6.00
CA THR A 82 0.34 -0.31 6.11
C THR A 82 -0.65 -1.00 5.19
N LEU A 83 -0.18 -1.97 4.41
CA LEU A 83 -1.00 -3.00 3.78
C LEU A 83 -0.94 -4.25 4.64
N LYS A 84 -2.11 -4.75 5.05
CA LYS A 84 -2.26 -6.03 5.73
C LYS A 84 -2.91 -7.03 4.79
N ILE A 85 -2.35 -8.23 4.75
CA ILE A 85 -2.91 -9.42 4.11
C ILE A 85 -3.24 -10.39 5.25
N SER A 86 -4.52 -10.58 5.57
CA SER A 86 -4.91 -11.38 6.75
C SER A 86 -4.66 -12.88 6.59
N ARG A 87 -4.60 -13.36 5.34
CA ARG A 87 -4.33 -14.76 5.01
C ARG A 87 -3.64 -14.85 3.65
N VAL A 88 -2.33 -15.09 3.63
CA VAL A 88 -1.60 -15.32 2.37
C VAL A 88 -2.07 -16.62 1.73
N GLN A 89 -2.23 -16.62 0.40
CA GLN A 89 -2.63 -17.77 -0.40
C GLN A 89 -1.55 -18.04 -1.44
N ALA A 90 -1.30 -19.33 -1.70
CA ALA A 90 -0.47 -19.81 -2.80
C ALA A 90 -1.27 -19.84 -4.11
#